data_AF-A0A3C0QKR5-F1
#
_entry.id   AF-A0A3C0QKR5-F1
#
_cell.length_a   1.000
_cell.length_b   1.000
_cell.length_c   1.000
_cell.angle_alpha   90.00
_cell.angle_beta   90.00
_cell.angle_gamma   90.00
#
_symmetry.space_group_name_H-M   'P 1'
#
loop_
_entity.id
_entity.type
_entity.pdbx_description
1 polymer ?
#
loop_
_entity_poly.entity_id
_entity_poly.type
_entity_poly.pdbx_seq_one_letter_code
_entity_poly.pdbx_strand_id
1 'polypeptide(L)'
;MAIFCNLEIIDAIRGIKFPITKSEILAYINNEDISEASKIALNKLKNREYGSIDEICENVKITCDLEIRNALSEMEFPADKNDIMDYARFRNYSEFVVKSLEDLPDSYIFKSISDICKELS
;
A
#
# COMPACT_ATOMS: atom_id res chain seq x y z
N MET A 1 12.97 -13.64 -1.06
CA MET A 1 12.75 -12.18 -1.23
C MET A 1 11.39 -11.90 -0.65
N ALA A 2 11.28 -10.98 0.32
CA ALA A 2 10.00 -10.67 0.95
C ALA A 2 9.16 -9.86 -0.05
N ILE A 3 7.96 -10.37 -0.36
CA ILE A 3 7.00 -9.72 -1.25
C ILE A 3 6.35 -8.60 -0.43
N PHE A 4 6.73 -7.34 -0.69
CA PHE A 4 6.19 -6.16 -0.01
C PHE A 4 4.93 -5.64 -0.70
N CYS A 5 3.91 -6.50 -0.78
CA CYS A 5 2.68 -6.22 -1.48
C CYS A 5 1.51 -6.51 -0.56
N ASN A 6 0.44 -5.73 -0.67
CA ASN A 6 -0.81 -6.02 0.00
C ASN A 6 -1.28 -7.43 -0.41
N LEU A 7 -1.58 -8.29 0.57
CA LEU A 7 -2.02 -9.67 0.35
C LEU A 7 -3.25 -9.73 -0.56
N GLU A 8 -4.14 -8.75 -0.47
CA GLU A 8 -5.32 -8.63 -1.31
C GLU A 8 -4.94 -8.45 -2.80
N ILE A 9 -3.92 -7.60 -3.08
CA ILE A 9 -3.40 -7.42 -4.44
C ILE A 9 -2.78 -8.71 -4.94
N ILE A 10 -1.95 -9.38 -4.13
CA ILE A 10 -1.31 -10.64 -4.49
C ILE A 10 -2.36 -11.69 -4.86
N ASP A 11 -3.37 -11.87 -3.99
CA ASP A 11 -4.41 -12.88 -4.19
C ASP A 11 -5.23 -12.56 -5.45
N ALA A 12 -5.59 -11.30 -5.66
CA ALA A 12 -6.34 -10.86 -6.84
C ALA A 12 -5.57 -11.06 -8.16
N ILE A 13 -4.24 -10.95 -8.16
CA ILE A 13 -3.42 -11.10 -9.38
C ILE A 13 -2.73 -12.47 -9.48
N ARG A 14 -2.97 -13.39 -8.55
CA ARG A 14 -2.30 -14.71 -8.51
C ARG A 14 -2.60 -15.58 -9.73
N GLY A 15 -3.80 -15.43 -10.31
CA GLY A 15 -4.26 -16.20 -11.47
C GLY A 15 -3.82 -15.65 -12.84
N ILE A 16 -3.09 -14.54 -12.85
CA ILE A 16 -2.72 -13.83 -14.08
C ILE A 16 -1.57 -14.56 -14.81
N LYS A 17 -1.66 -14.56 -16.14
CA LYS A 17 -0.55 -14.99 -17.02
C LYS A 17 0.34 -13.80 -17.35
N PHE A 18 1.64 -14.00 -17.18
CA PHE A 18 2.68 -13.03 -17.50
C PHE A 18 3.33 -13.31 -18.86
N PRO A 19 3.88 -12.29 -19.56
CA PRO A 19 3.85 -10.86 -19.19
C PRO A 19 2.45 -10.26 -19.34
N ILE A 20 2.15 -9.22 -18.56
CA ILE A 20 0.85 -8.54 -18.58
C ILE A 20 1.01 -7.02 -18.55
N THR A 21 0.14 -6.30 -19.24
CA THR A 21 0.09 -4.83 -19.19
C THR A 21 -0.78 -4.31 -18.04
N LYS A 22 -0.55 -3.06 -17.61
CA LYS A 22 -1.43 -2.38 -16.64
C LYS A 22 -2.92 -2.49 -17.00
N SER A 23 -3.27 -2.24 -18.25
CA SER A 23 -4.68 -2.23 -18.69
C SER A 23 -5.31 -3.62 -18.54
N GLU A 24 -4.56 -4.68 -18.81
CA GLU A 24 -5.02 -6.05 -18.64
C GLU A 24 -5.10 -6.43 -17.15
N ILE A 25 -4.16 -5.99 -16.31
CA ILE A 25 -4.26 -6.16 -14.85
C ILE A 25 -5.56 -5.53 -14.35
N LEU A 26 -5.83 -4.27 -14.74
CA LEU A 26 -7.04 -3.55 -14.35
C LEU A 26 -8.31 -4.23 -14.86
N ALA A 27 -8.30 -4.76 -16.08
CA ALA A 27 -9.43 -5.50 -16.64
C ALA A 27 -9.68 -6.83 -15.90
N TYR A 28 -8.61 -7.53 -15.51
CA TYR A 28 -8.68 -8.77 -14.75
C TYR A 28 -9.31 -8.53 -13.37
N ILE A 29 -8.74 -7.61 -12.60
CA ILE A 29 -9.18 -7.34 -11.21
C ILE A 29 -10.55 -6.67 -11.13
N ASN A 30 -11.08 -6.10 -12.23
CA ASN A 30 -12.40 -5.47 -12.22
C ASN A 30 -13.54 -6.49 -11.99
N ASN A 31 -13.27 -7.77 -12.23
CA ASN A 31 -14.20 -8.86 -11.95
C ASN A 31 -13.86 -9.60 -10.63
N GLU A 32 -12.79 -9.22 -9.95
CA GLU A 32 -12.36 -9.80 -8.69
C GLU A 32 -12.92 -9.01 -7.50
N ASP A 33 -13.09 -9.69 -6.37
CA ASP A 33 -13.50 -9.08 -5.11
C ASP A 33 -12.29 -8.44 -4.42
N ILE A 34 -11.90 -7.27 -4.94
CA ILE A 34 -10.77 -6.47 -4.45
C ILE A 34 -11.24 -5.08 -4.05
N SER A 35 -10.70 -4.56 -2.95
CA SER A 35 -11.02 -3.24 -2.44
C SER A 35 -10.72 -2.14 -3.45
N GLU A 36 -11.55 -1.09 -3.43
CA GLU A 36 -11.35 0.09 -4.29
C GLU A 36 -9.99 0.77 -4.04
N ALA A 37 -9.45 0.69 -2.82
CA ALA A 37 -8.12 1.19 -2.52
C ALA A 37 -7.02 0.43 -3.29
N SER A 38 -7.10 -0.90 -3.31
CA SER A 38 -6.16 -1.74 -4.06
C SER A 38 -6.30 -1.55 -5.58
N LYS A 39 -7.52 -1.34 -6.11
CA LYS A 39 -7.73 -0.94 -7.52
C LYS A 39 -7.07 0.40 -7.84
N ILE A 40 -7.20 1.39 -6.96
CA ILE A 40 -6.56 2.71 -7.13
C ILE A 40 -5.03 2.57 -7.13
N ALA A 41 -4.48 1.77 -6.22
CA ALA A 41 -3.04 1.51 -6.16
C ALA A 41 -2.53 0.86 -7.45
N LEU A 42 -3.22 -0.16 -7.96
CA LEU A 42 -2.91 -0.81 -9.24
C LEU A 42 -3.10 0.15 -10.42
N ASN A 43 -4.05 1.08 -10.36
CA ASN A 43 -4.23 2.11 -11.40
C ASN A 43 -3.12 3.17 -11.40
N LYS A 44 -2.29 3.25 -10.34
CA LYS A 44 -1.09 4.11 -10.35
C LYS A 44 0.14 3.44 -10.95
N LEU A 45 0.06 2.17 -11.31
CA LEU A 45 1.12 1.50 -12.06
C LEU A 45 1.48 2.29 -13.32
N LYS A 46 2.77 2.25 -13.67
CA LYS A 46 3.25 2.79 -14.94
C LYS A 46 2.63 1.99 -16.09
N ASN A 47 2.35 2.66 -17.21
CA ASN A 47 1.89 2.00 -18.43
C ASN A 47 3.06 1.27 -19.08
N ARG A 48 3.31 0.03 -18.64
CA ARG A 48 4.29 -0.90 -19.20
C ARG A 48 3.81 -2.34 -19.04
N GLU A 49 4.56 -3.27 -19.60
CA GLU A 49 4.44 -4.69 -19.29
C GLU A 49 5.18 -5.02 -17.99
N TYR A 50 4.57 -5.91 -17.21
CA TYR A 50 5.14 -6.49 -16.02
C TYR A 50 5.35 -7.97 -16.28
N GLY A 51 6.53 -8.49 -15.93
CA GLY A 51 6.92 -9.88 -16.12
C GLY A 51 6.61 -10.79 -14.94
N SER A 52 6.29 -10.23 -13.77
CA SER A 52 5.94 -11.01 -12.57
C SER A 52 5.08 -10.23 -11.59
N ILE A 53 4.46 -10.96 -10.65
CA ILE A 53 3.76 -10.40 -9.49
C ILE A 53 4.73 -9.53 -8.67
N ASP A 54 5.96 -10.01 -8.45
CA ASP A 54 6.98 -9.27 -7.69
C ASP A 54 7.26 -7.91 -8.34
N GLU A 55 7.38 -7.86 -9.66
CA GLU A 55 7.62 -6.61 -10.40
C GLU A 55 6.43 -5.65 -10.29
N ILE A 56 5.19 -6.16 -10.33
CA ILE A 56 3.99 -5.36 -10.06
C ILE A 56 4.09 -4.77 -8.66
N CYS A 57 4.35 -5.61 -7.66
CA CYS A 57 4.40 -5.22 -6.26
C CYS A 57 5.52 -4.20 -5.95
N GLU A 58 6.68 -4.31 -6.59
CA GLU A 58 7.75 -3.31 -6.49
C GLU A 58 7.40 -1.96 -7.15
N ASN A 59 6.46 -1.96 -8.10
CA ASN A 59 6.10 -0.77 -8.89
C ASN A 59 4.72 -0.19 -8.54
N VAL A 60 3.92 -0.89 -7.74
CA VAL A 60 2.75 -0.32 -7.07
C VAL A 60 3.29 0.72 -6.10
N LYS A 61 3.24 1.99 -6.51
CA LYS A 61 3.49 3.09 -5.61
C LYS A 61 2.51 2.99 -4.46
N ILE A 62 3.07 2.83 -3.27
CA ILE A 62 2.38 2.81 -1.99
C ILE A 62 1.55 4.08 -1.91
N THR A 63 0.31 4.00 -2.34
CA THR A 63 -0.68 5.01 -1.99
C THR A 63 -1.00 4.68 -0.56
N CYS A 64 -1.00 5.66 0.34
CA CYS A 64 -1.51 5.46 1.69
C CYS A 64 -2.85 4.71 1.62
N ASP A 65 -2.79 3.41 1.85
CA ASP A 65 -3.81 2.49 1.40
C ASP A 65 -4.84 2.30 2.51
N LEU A 66 -5.82 1.43 2.24
CA LEU A 66 -6.77 1.03 3.26
C LEU A 66 -6.06 0.41 4.47
N GLU A 67 -4.93 -0.27 4.29
CA GLU A 67 -4.17 -0.94 5.34
C GLU A 67 -3.51 0.08 6.29
N ILE A 68 -2.84 1.12 5.80
CA ILE A 68 -2.31 2.21 6.63
C ILE A 68 -3.46 2.98 7.31
N ARG A 69 -4.54 3.27 6.58
CA ARG A 69 -5.71 3.95 7.14
C ARG A 69 -6.41 3.12 8.22
N ASN A 70 -6.54 1.81 8.02
CA ASN A 70 -7.14 0.91 8.99
C ASN A 70 -6.20 0.70 10.19
N ALA A 71 -4.90 0.53 9.94
CA ALA A 71 -3.90 0.38 10.98
C ALA A 71 -3.96 1.57 11.94
N LEU A 72 -3.95 2.79 11.39
CA LEU A 72 -3.96 4.04 12.15
C LEU A 72 -5.36 4.55 12.52
N SER A 73 -6.43 3.81 12.20
CA SER A 73 -7.82 4.27 12.40
C SER A 73 -8.17 4.58 13.86
N GLU A 74 -7.59 3.83 14.81
CA GLU A 74 -7.77 4.01 16.25
C GLU A 74 -6.62 4.80 16.90
N MET A 75 -5.69 5.33 16.10
CA MET A 75 -4.59 6.14 16.60
C MET A 75 -5.10 7.53 16.98
N GLU A 76 -4.64 8.05 18.12
CA GLU A 76 -4.91 9.42 18.51
C GLU A 76 -3.98 10.39 17.75
N PHE A 77 -4.55 11.49 17.28
CA PHE A 77 -3.84 12.58 16.61
C PHE A 77 -4.01 13.89 17.39
N PRO A 78 -3.04 14.82 17.36
CA PRO A 78 -1.83 14.82 16.55
C PRO A 78 -0.74 13.86 17.04
N ALA A 79 0.06 13.34 16.12
CA ALA A 79 1.13 12.38 16.41
C ALA A 79 2.38 12.68 15.57
N ASP A 80 3.56 12.42 16.14
CA ASP A 80 4.81 12.44 15.37
C ASP A 80 5.15 11.05 14.79
N LYS A 81 6.23 10.97 14.01
CA LYS A 81 6.65 9.69 13.41
C LYS A 81 6.94 8.62 14.45
N ASN A 82 7.56 8.97 15.58
CA ASN A 82 7.90 7.98 16.61
C ASN A 82 6.63 7.42 17.23
N ASP A 83 5.65 8.27 17.53
CA ASP A 83 4.34 7.83 18.04
C ASP A 83 3.66 6.87 17.05
N ILE A 84 3.70 7.19 15.76
CA ILE A 84 3.12 6.37 14.67
C ILE A 84 3.84 5.02 14.57
N MET A 85 5.17 5.02 14.63
CA MET A 85 5.99 3.82 14.56
C MET A 85 5.84 2.92 15.78
N ASP A 86 5.78 3.50 16.98
CA ASP A 86 5.56 2.78 18.23
C ASP A 86 4.17 2.16 18.26
N TYR A 87 3.15 2.92 17.84
CA TYR A 87 1.80 2.40 17.69
C TYR A 87 1.75 1.24 16.68
N ALA A 88 2.42 1.38 15.53
CA ALA A 88 2.42 0.35 14.49
C ALA A 88 3.14 -0.94 14.92
N ARG A 89 4.27 -0.81 15.64
CA ARG A 89 5.03 -1.93 16.20
C ARG A 89 4.28 -2.59 17.36
N PHE A 90 3.64 -1.81 18.23
CA PHE A 90 2.86 -2.33 19.36
C PHE A 90 1.68 -3.20 18.90
N ARG A 91 1.00 -2.78 17.83
CA ARG A 91 -0.14 -3.52 17.25
C ARG A 91 0.29 -4.66 16.33
N ASN A 92 1.59 -4.86 16.13
CA ASN A 92 2.18 -5.90 15.29
C ASN A 92 1.60 -5.90 13.86
N TYR A 93 1.45 -4.71 13.27
CA TYR A 93 1.00 -4.58 11.89
C TYR A 93 2.03 -5.15 10.90
N SER A 94 1.58 -5.37 9.66
CA SER A 94 2.41 -5.96 8.62
C SER A 94 3.72 -5.19 8.44
N GLU A 95 4.81 -5.90 8.15
CA GLU A 95 6.12 -5.30 7.88
C GLU A 95 6.03 -4.26 6.73
N PHE A 96 5.06 -4.44 5.83
CA PHE A 96 4.70 -3.49 4.78
C PHE A 96 4.25 -2.13 5.34
N VAL A 97 3.27 -2.12 6.27
CA VAL A 97 2.79 -0.89 6.92
C VAL A 97 3.92 -0.22 7.70
N VAL A 98 4.71 -1.00 8.46
CA VAL A 98 5.82 -0.46 9.26
C VAL A 98 6.85 0.24 8.37
N LYS A 99 7.31 -0.40 7.28
CA LYS A 99 8.27 0.20 6.35
C LYS A 99 7.73 1.46 5.68
N SER A 100 6.46 1.46 5.32
CA SER A 100 5.83 2.62 4.68
C SER A 100 5.81 3.82 5.62
N LEU A 101 5.61 3.60 6.92
CA LEU A 101 5.63 4.64 7.94
C LEU A 101 7.06 5.08 8.31
N GLU A 102 8.08 4.26 8.06
CA GLU A 102 9.49 4.63 8.26
C GLU A 102 9.96 5.75 7.32
N ASP A 103 9.34 5.89 6.14
CA ASP A 103 9.66 6.93 5.17
C ASP A 103 9.08 8.31 5.53
N LEU A 104 8.28 8.40 6.60
CA LEU A 104 7.72 9.68 7.05
C LEU A 104 8.80 10.64 7.57
N PRO A 105 8.62 11.96 7.38
CA PRO A 105 9.52 12.98 7.91
C PRO A 105 9.53 12.99 9.46
N ASP A 106 10.73 12.90 10.05
CA ASP A 106 10.92 12.86 11.52
C ASP A 106 10.49 14.15 12.23
N SER A 107 10.54 15.30 11.54
CA SER A 107 10.28 16.62 12.12
C SER A 107 8.86 17.14 11.89
N TYR A 108 7.93 16.29 11.45
CA TYR A 108 6.56 16.66 11.13
C TYR A 108 5.57 16.12 12.16
N ILE A 109 4.65 16.97 12.62
CA ILE A 109 3.52 16.56 13.47
C ILE A 109 2.30 16.38 12.57
N PHE A 110 1.91 15.13 12.40
CA PHE A 110 0.77 14.75 11.58
C PHE A 110 -0.53 15.03 12.34
N LYS A 111 -1.42 15.79 11.72
CA LYS A 111 -2.71 16.15 12.36
C LYS A 111 -3.81 15.14 12.11
N SER A 112 -3.62 14.24 11.15
CA SER A 112 -4.56 13.19 10.80
C SER A 112 -3.89 12.13 9.93
N ILE A 113 -4.54 10.98 9.78
CA ILE A 113 -4.17 9.95 8.81
C ILE A 113 -4.07 10.52 7.38
N SER A 114 -4.96 11.45 7.01
CA SER A 114 -4.91 12.10 5.69
C SER A 114 -3.64 12.92 5.47
N ASP A 115 -3.04 13.42 6.54
CA ASP A 115 -1.79 14.18 6.51
C ASP A 115 -0.60 13.25 6.24
N ILE A 116 -0.55 12.13 6.97
CA ILE A 116 0.38 11.02 6.72
C ILE A 116 0.28 10.57 5.26
N CYS A 117 -0.96 10.39 4.79
CA CYS A 117 -1.21 9.94 3.44
C CYS A 117 -0.73 10.89 2.34
N LYS A 118 -0.62 12.20 2.62
CA LYS A 118 -0.08 13.16 1.67
C LYS A 118 1.43 13.06 1.56
N GLU A 119 2.11 12.84 2.69
CA GLU A 119 3.56 12.68 2.69
C GLU A 119 4.00 11.34 2.06
N LEU A 120 3.13 10.33 2.08
CA LEU A 120 3.38 9.03 1.45
C LEU A 120 3.00 8.94 -0.04
N SER A 121 2.35 9.96 -0.64
CA SER A 121 1.83 9.90 -2.02
C SER A 121 2.77 10.45 -3.08
#